data_AF-A0A820DE76-F1
#
_entry.id   AF-A0A820DE76-F1
#
_cell.length_a   1.000
_cell.length_b   1.000
_cell.length_c   1.000
_cell.angle_alpha   90.00
_cell.angle_beta   90.00
_cell.angle_gamma   90.00
#
_symmetry.space_group_name_H-M   'P 1'
#
loop_
_entity.id
_entity.type
_entity.pdbx_description
1 polymer ?
#
loop_
_entity_poly.entity_id
_entity_poly.type
_entity_poly.pdbx_seq_one_letter_code
_entity_poly.pdbx_strand_id
1 'polypeptide(L)'
;MLLLNNDELCIYLNRMIRKLDILKYDYPLFNNRNEMNRFCEVFVNIEQLVCYMMESMDVVFLLNQLKQLSMVNIYLSSVNDREYFMNLLEEESHKLNSIYCIEGMDTKAPKLFMWIGRN
;
A
#
# COMPACT_ATOMS: atom_id res chain seq x y z
N MET A 1 -4.12 -1.43 -15.30
CA MET A 1 -2.62 -1.36 -15.38
C MET A 1 -2.11 -2.39 -16.40
N LEU A 2 -1.61 -1.97 -17.57
CA LEU A 2 -1.25 -2.89 -18.69
C LEU A 2 -0.10 -3.87 -18.37
N LEU A 3 0.75 -3.53 -17.39
CA LEU A 3 1.91 -4.32 -16.98
C LEU A 3 1.54 -5.73 -16.48
N LEU A 4 0.36 -5.87 -15.85
CA LEU A 4 -0.09 -7.09 -15.16
C LEU A 4 -0.58 -8.21 -16.09
N ASN A 5 -0.64 -7.95 -17.40
CA ASN A 5 -1.15 -8.89 -18.40
C ASN A 5 -0.06 -9.78 -19.03
N ASN A 6 1.22 -9.59 -18.68
CA ASN A 6 2.33 -10.40 -19.17
C ASN A 6 2.93 -11.22 -18.02
N ASP A 7 2.56 -12.49 -17.96
CA ASP A 7 2.94 -13.38 -16.85
C ASP A 7 4.44 -13.58 -16.71
N GLU A 8 5.16 -13.68 -17.83
CA GLU A 8 6.62 -13.87 -17.82
C GLU A 8 7.34 -12.64 -17.27
N LEU A 9 6.93 -11.45 -17.71
CA LEU A 9 7.43 -10.18 -17.17
C LEU A 9 7.07 -10.06 -15.68
N CYS A 10 5.85 -10.39 -15.28
CA CYS A 10 5.42 -10.36 -13.89
C CYS A 10 6.27 -11.27 -12.98
N ILE A 11 6.53 -12.51 -13.41
CA ILE A 11 7.41 -13.45 -12.69
C ILE A 11 8.81 -12.84 -12.52
N TYR A 12 9.33 -12.23 -13.58
CA TYR A 12 10.64 -11.61 -13.55
C TYR A 12 10.70 -10.40 -12.59
N LEU A 13 9.72 -9.51 -12.67
CA LEU A 13 9.61 -8.32 -11.80
C LEU A 13 9.48 -8.73 -10.32
N ASN A 14 8.69 -9.76 -10.00
CA ASN A 14 8.52 -10.26 -8.63
C ASN A 14 9.84 -10.70 -7.98
N ARG A 15 10.82 -11.17 -8.78
CA ARG A 15 12.11 -11.63 -8.27
C ARG A 15 13.07 -10.47 -8.00
N MET A 16 12.93 -9.35 -8.70
CA MET A 16 13.91 -8.26 -8.67
C MET A 16 13.45 -7.03 -7.91
N ILE A 17 12.14 -6.77 -7.87
CA ILE A 17 11.62 -5.51 -7.31
C ILE A 17 11.28 -5.71 -5.84
N ARG A 18 12.02 -5.01 -4.98
CA ARG A 18 11.75 -4.88 -3.53
C ARG A 18 11.15 -3.53 -3.15
N LYS A 19 11.38 -2.52 -3.97
CA LYS A 19 10.86 -1.17 -3.80
C LYS A 19 10.10 -0.74 -5.05
N LEU A 20 8.90 -0.20 -4.87
CA LEU A 20 8.05 0.25 -5.97
C LEU A 20 7.39 1.58 -5.61
N ASP A 21 7.60 2.55 -6.49
CA ASP A 21 7.02 3.89 -6.36
C ASP A 21 6.00 4.10 -7.49
N ILE A 22 4.72 4.21 -7.15
CA ILE A 22 3.63 4.42 -8.09
C ILE A 22 2.96 5.76 -7.82
N LEU A 23 3.45 6.77 -8.50
CA LEU A 23 3.00 8.15 -8.37
C LEU A 23 2.01 8.47 -9.51
N LYS A 24 0.74 8.12 -9.29
CA LYS A 24 -0.37 8.48 -10.19
C LYS A 24 -1.38 9.31 -9.41
N TYR A 25 -1.47 10.61 -9.74
CA TYR A 25 -2.23 11.58 -8.95
C TYR A 25 -3.67 11.77 -9.42
N ASP A 26 -3.97 11.46 -10.68
CA ASP A 26 -5.24 11.86 -11.31
C ASP A 26 -6.28 10.73 -11.44
N TYR A 27 -5.94 9.50 -11.05
CA TYR A 27 -6.81 8.33 -11.19
C TYR A 27 -6.55 7.31 -10.08
N PRO A 28 -7.54 6.49 -9.71
CA PRO A 28 -7.31 5.38 -8.80
C PRO A 28 -6.20 4.49 -9.36
N LEU A 29 -5.32 4.05 -8.46
CA LEU A 29 -4.20 3.17 -8.79
C LEU A 29 -4.68 1.87 -9.46
N PHE A 30 -5.81 1.35 -8.97
CA PHE A 30 -6.49 0.16 -9.48
C PHE A 30 -7.91 0.52 -9.91
N ASN A 31 -8.33 0.04 -11.07
CA ASN A 31 -9.69 0.28 -11.56
C ASN A 31 -10.74 -0.57 -10.81
N ASN A 32 -10.32 -1.67 -10.20
CA ASN A 32 -11.17 -2.59 -9.45
C ASN A 32 -10.34 -3.52 -8.56
N ARG A 33 -11.03 -4.30 -7.71
CA ARG A 33 -10.41 -5.25 -6.79
C ARG A 33 -9.61 -6.36 -7.48
N ASN A 34 -9.98 -6.77 -8.68
CA ASN A 34 -9.24 -7.81 -9.42
C ASN A 34 -7.85 -7.31 -9.86
N GLU A 35 -7.75 -6.06 -10.32
CA GLU A 35 -6.45 -5.46 -10.62
C GLU A 35 -5.56 -5.36 -9.37
N MET A 36 -6.14 -4.98 -8.23
CA MET A 36 -5.40 -4.91 -6.97
C MET A 36 -4.96 -6.30 -6.47
N ASN A 37 -5.82 -7.32 -6.57
CA ASN A 37 -5.46 -8.70 -6.25
C ASN A 37 -4.29 -9.17 -7.11
N ARG A 38 -4.38 -8.94 -8.42
CA ARG A 38 -3.33 -9.32 -9.37
C ARG A 38 -2.02 -8.60 -9.06
N PHE A 39 -2.09 -7.32 -8.69
CA PHE A 39 -0.92 -6.58 -8.23
C PHE A 39 -0.25 -7.25 -7.02
N CYS A 40 -1.03 -7.63 -6.01
CA CYS A 40 -0.49 -8.30 -4.83
C CYS A 40 0.15 -9.66 -5.14
N GLU A 41 -0.40 -10.42 -6.09
CA GLU A 41 0.20 -11.69 -6.55
C GLU A 41 1.56 -11.47 -7.21
N VAL A 42 1.64 -10.45 -8.08
CA VAL A 42 2.86 -10.14 -8.84
C VAL A 42 3.94 -9.54 -7.96
N PHE A 43 3.58 -8.70 -6.99
CA PHE A 43 4.52 -7.99 -6.14
C PHE A 43 4.54 -8.52 -4.70
N VAL A 44 4.31 -9.83 -4.51
CA VAL A 44 4.27 -10.47 -3.18
C VAL A 44 5.54 -10.24 -2.34
N ASN A 45 6.68 -10.03 -3.02
CA ASN A 45 8.00 -9.82 -2.44
C ASN A 45 8.35 -8.35 -2.16
N ILE A 46 7.41 -7.43 -2.39
CA ILE A 46 7.65 -6.01 -2.19
C ILE A 46 7.83 -5.69 -0.70
N GLU A 47 8.88 -4.93 -0.40
CA GLU A 47 9.22 -4.50 0.95
C GLU A 47 8.88 -3.02 1.17
N GLN A 48 8.98 -2.20 0.12
CA GLN A 48 8.71 -0.77 0.18
C GLN A 48 7.75 -0.36 -0.94
N LEU A 49 6.67 0.31 -0.56
CA LEU A 49 5.65 0.79 -1.50
C LEU A 49 5.37 2.28 -1.27
N VAL A 50 5.51 3.08 -2.32
CA VAL A 50 5.02 4.45 -2.35
C VAL A 50 3.83 4.51 -3.30
N CYS A 51 2.66 4.91 -2.83
CA CYS A 51 1.47 4.98 -3.67
C CYS A 51 0.48 6.07 -3.25
N TYR A 52 -0.30 6.54 -4.23
CA TYR A 52 -1.49 7.33 -3.98
C TYR A 52 -2.71 6.40 -3.88
N MET A 53 -3.48 6.52 -2.82
CA MET A 53 -4.67 5.70 -2.58
C MET A 53 -5.83 6.61 -2.21
N MET A 54 -6.94 6.48 -2.93
CA MET A 54 -8.15 7.25 -2.65
C MET A 54 -8.92 6.71 -1.45
N GLU A 55 -8.87 5.39 -1.22
CA GLU A 55 -9.68 4.73 -0.19
C GLU A 55 -8.80 4.08 0.88
N SER A 56 -9.05 4.44 2.14
CA SER A 56 -8.39 3.89 3.33
C SER A 56 -8.50 2.35 3.42
N MET A 57 -9.62 1.78 2.96
CA MET A 57 -9.84 0.32 2.98
C MET A 57 -8.94 -0.43 1.99
N ASP A 58 -8.59 0.19 0.86
CA ASP A 58 -7.68 -0.43 -0.10
C ASP A 58 -6.24 -0.45 0.43
N VAL A 59 -5.86 0.56 1.22
CA VAL A 59 -4.59 0.53 1.95
C VAL A 59 -4.54 -0.68 2.88
N VAL A 60 -5.55 -0.85 3.73
CA VAL A 60 -5.61 -2.00 4.65
C VAL A 60 -5.53 -3.31 3.89
N PHE A 61 -6.23 -3.40 2.75
CA PHE A 61 -6.12 -4.59 1.91
C PHE A 61 -4.70 -4.85 1.43
N LEU A 62 -3.98 -3.84 0.94
CA LEU A 62 -2.59 -3.98 0.53
C LEU A 62 -1.69 -4.45 1.69
N LEU A 63 -1.84 -3.84 2.87
CA LEU A 63 -1.11 -4.25 4.08
C LEU A 63 -1.35 -5.72 4.43
N ASN A 64 -2.58 -6.19 4.23
CA ASN A 64 -3.00 -7.56 4.49
C ASN A 64 -2.42 -8.55 3.49
N GLN A 65 -2.33 -8.20 2.21
CA GLN A 65 -1.85 -9.11 1.17
C GLN A 65 -0.32 -9.11 1.02
N LEU A 66 0.32 -7.95 1.14
CA LEU A 66 1.75 -7.79 0.89
C LEU A 66 2.55 -8.09 2.15
N LYS A 67 2.83 -9.38 2.40
CA LYS A 67 3.43 -9.83 3.67
C LYS A 67 4.86 -9.36 3.94
N GLN A 68 5.62 -9.06 2.89
CA GLN A 68 7.00 -8.58 3.00
C GLN A 68 7.09 -7.07 3.21
N LEU A 69 5.96 -6.35 3.12
CA LEU A 69 5.95 -4.91 3.22
C LEU A 69 6.37 -4.46 4.62
N SER A 70 7.48 -3.73 4.68
CA SER A 70 8.11 -3.16 5.88
C SER A 70 8.02 -1.63 5.89
N MET A 71 7.85 -0.99 4.74
CA MET A 71 7.63 0.45 4.62
C MET A 71 6.51 0.75 3.63
N VAL A 72 5.64 1.69 3.98
CA VAL A 72 4.68 2.27 3.05
C VAL A 72 4.63 3.78 3.17
N ASN A 73 4.52 4.45 2.03
CA ASN A 73 4.31 5.89 1.94
C ASN A 73 3.05 6.16 1.14
N ILE A 74 2.02 6.64 1.82
CA ILE A 74 0.67 6.72 1.29
C ILE A 74 0.25 8.18 1.23
N TYR A 75 -0.26 8.55 0.07
CA TYR A 75 -0.96 9.81 -0.12
C TYR A 75 -2.47 9.51 -0.10
N LEU A 76 -3.17 10.03 0.89
CA LEU A 76 -4.63 9.92 1.04
C LEU A 76 -5.33 11.08 0.30
N SER A 77 -6.65 11.00 0.14
CA SER A 77 -7.44 12.03 -0.54
C SER A 77 -7.64 13.30 0.28
N SER A 78 -7.71 13.22 1.61
CA SER A 78 -7.94 14.38 2.49
C SER A 78 -7.38 14.19 3.90
N VAL A 79 -7.37 15.28 4.68
CA VAL A 79 -6.97 15.26 6.09
C VAL A 79 -7.98 14.50 6.96
N ASN A 80 -9.28 14.53 6.63
CA ASN A 80 -10.30 13.79 7.37
C ASN A 80 -10.16 12.27 7.15
N ASP A 81 -9.80 11.87 5.92
CA ASP A 81 -9.54 10.45 5.60
C ASP A 81 -8.35 9.89 6.39
N ARG A 82 -7.40 10.77 6.78
CA ARG A 82 -6.27 10.41 7.62
C ARG A 82 -6.72 9.99 9.02
N GLU A 83 -7.55 10.77 9.70
CA GLU A 83 -8.02 10.42 11.05
C GLU A 83 -8.81 9.12 11.05
N TYR A 84 -9.70 8.97 10.06
CA TYR A 84 -10.41 7.71 9.86
C TYR A 84 -9.46 6.52 9.62
N PHE A 85 -8.45 6.70 8.76
CA PHE A 85 -7.45 5.68 8.48
C PHE A 85 -6.64 5.31 9.73
N MET A 86 -6.29 6.27 10.57
CA MET A 86 -5.57 6.00 11.82
C MET A 86 -6.36 5.07 12.75
N ASN A 87 -7.65 5.36 12.95
CA ASN A 87 -8.52 4.52 13.78
C ASN A 87 -8.67 3.12 13.18
N LEU A 88 -8.87 3.03 11.87
CA LEU A 88 -8.96 1.77 11.15
C LEU A 88 -7.67 0.94 11.28
N LEU A 89 -6.51 1.59 11.17
CA LEU A 89 -5.21 0.93 11.28
C LEU A 89 -4.96 0.39 12.70
N GLU A 90 -5.37 1.12 13.73
CA GLU A 90 -5.31 0.66 15.12
C GLU A 90 -6.15 -0.61 15.31
N GLU A 91 -7.40 -0.63 14.83
CA GLU A 91 -8.27 -1.81 14.88
C GLU A 91 -7.69 -3.01 14.13
N GLU A 92 -7.10 -2.78 12.97
CA GLU A 92 -6.51 -3.83 12.13
C GLU A 92 -5.15 -4.32 12.66
N SER A 93 -4.37 -3.48 13.35
CA SER A 93 -3.08 -3.86 13.93
C SER A 93 -3.18 -5.05 14.87
N HIS A 94 -4.25 -5.08 15.69
CA HIS A 94 -4.56 -6.18 16.59
C HIS A 94 -4.89 -7.48 15.83
N LYS A 95 -5.59 -7.39 14.70
CA LYS A 95 -5.96 -8.55 13.88
C LYS A 95 -4.76 -9.12 13.12
N LEU A 96 -3.83 -8.25 12.72
CA LEU A 96 -2.72 -8.58 11.84
C LEU A 96 -1.43 -8.91 12.58
N ASN A 97 -1.43 -8.85 13.92
CA ASN A 97 -0.25 -9.03 14.75
C ASN A 97 0.94 -8.20 14.23
N SER A 98 0.64 -6.97 13.83
CA SER A 98 1.58 -6.06 13.18
C SER A 98 1.63 -4.75 13.97
N ILE A 99 2.83 -4.20 14.13
CA ILE A 99 3.08 -2.91 14.77
C ILE A 99 3.33 -1.89 13.67
N TYR A 100 2.60 -0.78 13.73
CA TYR A 100 2.74 0.32 12.79
C TYR A 100 3.41 1.51 13.48
N CYS A 101 4.51 2.00 12.91
CA CYS A 101 5.19 3.21 13.38
C CYS A 101 5.06 4.30 12.32
N ILE A 102 4.48 5.45 12.67
CA ILE A 102 4.27 6.56 11.74
C ILE A 102 5.29 7.65 12.04
N GLU A 103 6.25 7.85 11.13
CA GLU A 103 7.35 8.78 11.36
C GLU A 103 7.05 10.23 10.97
N GLY A 104 6.06 10.43 10.08
CA GLY A 104 5.82 11.74 9.52
C GLY A 104 4.39 11.91 9.04
N MET A 105 3.79 13.02 9.47
CA MET A 105 2.53 13.53 8.94
C MET A 105 2.82 14.91 8.35
N ASP A 106 2.58 15.07 7.06
CA ASP A 106 2.55 16.41 6.49
C ASP A 106 1.25 17.10 6.94
N THR A 107 1.35 18.29 7.51
CA THR A 107 0.17 19.04 7.99
C THR A 107 -0.57 19.74 6.84
N LYS A 108 0.07 19.85 5.67
CA LYS A 108 -0.45 20.50 4.47
C LYS A 108 -0.82 19.50 3.37
N ALA A 109 -0.29 18.28 3.44
CA ALA A 109 -0.64 17.20 2.53
C ALA A 109 -1.09 15.96 3.34
N PRO A 110 -2.12 15.24 2.91
CA PRO A 110 -2.58 14.01 3.56
C PRO A 110 -1.62 12.85 3.27
N LYS A 111 -0.35 12.98 3.65
CA LYS A 111 0.72 12.01 3.44
C LYS A 111 1.05 11.31 4.75
N LEU A 112 1.15 10.00 4.70
CA LEU A 112 1.53 9.14 5.80
C LEU A 112 2.75 8.32 5.41
N PHE A 113 3.78 8.39 6.24
CA PHE A 113 4.93 7.52 6.14
C PHE A 113 4.93 6.55 7.32
N MET A 114 4.95 5.25 7.01
CA MET A 114 4.75 4.20 8.00
C MET A 114 5.74 3.05 7.82
N TRP A 115 6.32 2.62 8.94
CA TRP A 115 7.01 1.34 9.07
C TRP A 115 6.09 0.28 9.64
N ILE A 116 6.31 -0.95 9.19
CA ILE A 116 5.50 -2.11 9.56
C ILE A 116 6.44 -3.14 10.17
N GLY A 117 6.32 -3.37 11.48
CA GLY A 117 6.90 -4.51 12.16
C GLY A 117 5.88 -5.66 12.19
N ARG A 118 6.27 -6.85 11.74
CA ARG A 118 5.41 -8.05 11.80
C ARG A 118 6.07 -9.06 12.74
N ASN A 119 5.27 -9.64 13.63
CA ASN A 119 5.69 -10.70 14.55
C ASN A 119 5.63 -12.09 13.90
#